data_AF-A0A4Z1IL82-F1
#
_entry.id   AF-A0A4Z1IL82-F1
#
_cell.length_a   1.000
_cell.length_b   1.000
_cell.length_c   1.000
_cell.angle_alpha   90.00
_cell.angle_beta   90.00
_cell.angle_gamma   90.00
#
_symmetry.space_group_name_H-M   'P 1'
#
loop_
_entity.id
_entity.type
_entity.pdbx_description
1 polymer ?
#
loop_
_entity_poly.entity_id
_entity_poly.type
_entity_poly.pdbx_seq_one_letter_code
_entity_poly.pdbx_strand_id
1 'polypeptide(L)'
;MSLSAVIINWTATEISLGAVSLIKSFIQITLSDDKPEEMQEVPSNWPSKGEIVLSEVTASYALDQSLALQENLTITAGGKMEFAALLILENHPS
;
A
#
# COMPACT_ATOMS: atom_id res chain seq x y z
N MET A 1 43.83 18.09 -13.59
CA MET A 1 42.37 17.90 -13.55
C MET A 1 41.88 17.86 -14.99
N SER A 2 41.30 16.73 -15.43
CA SER A 2 40.85 16.54 -16.82
C SER A 2 39.37 16.91 -16.98
N LEU A 3 38.98 17.44 -18.15
CA LEU A 3 37.59 17.71 -18.53
C LEU A 3 36.67 16.48 -18.32
N SER A 4 37.20 15.28 -18.54
CA SER A 4 36.49 14.02 -18.30
C SER A 4 36.04 13.87 -16.85
N ALA A 5 36.86 14.29 -15.89
CA ALA A 5 36.51 14.21 -14.47
C ALA A 5 35.36 15.17 -14.13
N VAL A 6 35.33 16.36 -14.74
CA VAL A 6 34.24 17.33 -14.55
C VAL A 6 32.92 16.77 -15.08
N ILE A 7 32.93 16.18 -16.28
CA ILE A 7 31.74 15.58 -16.89
C ILE A 7 31.21 14.42 -16.03
N ILE A 8 32.08 13.51 -15.59
CA ILE A 8 31.69 12.38 -14.73
C ILE A 8 31.08 12.88 -13.42
N ASN A 9 31.70 13.87 -12.77
CA ASN A 9 31.24 14.37 -11.49
C ASN A 9 29.91 15.15 -11.61
N TRP A 10 29.72 15.87 -12.72
CA TRP A 10 28.44 16.51 -13.04
C TRP A 10 27.33 15.47 -13.25
N THR A 11 27.56 14.45 -14.07
CA THR A 11 26.58 13.37 -14.31
C THR A 11 26.23 12.64 -13.02
N ALA A 12 27.21 12.34 -12.16
CA ALA A 12 26.95 11.73 -10.86
C ALA A 12 26.07 12.63 -9.97
N THR A 13 26.29 13.94 -10.02
CA THR A 13 25.49 14.92 -9.26
C THR A 13 24.06 14.98 -9.79
N GLU A 14 23.88 15.01 -11.10
CA GLU A 14 22.56 15.04 -11.74
C GLU A 14 21.72 13.79 -11.42
N ILE A 15 22.34 12.60 -11.44
CA ILE A 15 21.69 11.35 -11.01
C ILE A 15 21.28 11.42 -9.54
N SER A 16 22.18 11.90 -8.67
CA SER A 16 21.90 12.02 -7.24
C SER A 16 20.72 12.97 -6.97
N LEU A 17 20.63 14.08 -7.70
CA LEU A 17 19.54 15.04 -7.58
C LEU A 17 18.21 14.44 -8.05
N GLY A 18 18.21 13.70 -9.16
CA GLY A 18 17.03 12.99 -9.64
C GLY A 18 16.53 11.94 -8.66
N ALA A 19 17.44 11.16 -8.06
CA ALA A 19 17.11 10.17 -7.04
C ALA A 19 16.47 10.80 -5.80
N VAL A 20 17.05 11.90 -5.29
CA VAL A 20 16.49 12.64 -4.14
C VAL A 20 15.10 13.20 -4.48
N SER A 21 14.91 13.74 -5.69
CA SER A 21 13.60 14.23 -6.13
C SER A 21 12.56 13.12 -6.19
N LEU A 22 12.93 11.93 -6.70
CA LEU A 22 12.02 10.79 -6.78
C LEU A 22 11.61 10.30 -5.40
N ILE A 23 12.55 10.19 -4.46
CA ILE A 23 12.26 9.83 -3.06
C ILE A 23 11.32 10.86 -2.42
N LYS A 24 11.60 12.15 -2.63
CA LYS A 24 10.75 13.23 -2.10
C LYS A 24 9.34 13.16 -2.68
N SER A 25 9.21 12.97 -3.99
CA SER A 25 7.91 12.81 -4.65
C SER A 25 7.19 11.57 -4.15
N PHE A 26 7.89 10.45 -3.98
CA PHE A 26 7.32 9.22 -3.44
C PHE A 26 6.73 9.45 -2.04
N ILE A 27 7.50 10.08 -1.13
CA ILE A 27 7.02 10.42 0.21
C ILE A 27 5.81 11.38 0.17
N GLN A 28 5.74 12.28 -0.82
CA GLN A 28 4.61 13.20 -0.97
C GLN A 28 3.35 12.56 -1.58
N ILE A 29 3.53 11.59 -2.48
CA ILE A 29 2.43 10.94 -3.22
C ILE A 29 1.85 9.77 -2.42
N THR A 30 2.70 9.05 -1.68
CA THR A 30 2.24 8.07 -0.69
C THR A 30 1.58 8.84 0.44
N LEU A 31 0.26 9.05 0.31
CA LEU A 31 -0.57 9.46 1.42
C LEU A 31 -0.21 8.58 2.62
N SER A 32 0.27 9.20 3.69
CA SER A 32 0.52 8.49 4.94
C SER A 32 -0.83 7.95 5.40
N ASP A 33 -1.00 6.63 5.37
CA ASP A 33 -2.18 5.98 5.96
C ASP A 33 -2.24 6.20 7.48
N ASP A 34 -1.15 6.68 8.10
CA ASP A 34 -1.13 7.24 9.45
C ASP A 34 -1.95 8.53 9.53
N LYS A 35 -3.27 8.39 9.51
CA LYS A 35 -4.17 9.46 9.97
C LYS A 35 -4.06 9.52 11.49
N PRO A 36 -3.94 10.71 12.11
CA PRO A 36 -3.93 10.84 13.57
C PRO A 36 -5.22 10.33 14.22
N GLU A 37 -6.30 10.18 13.45
CA GLU A 37 -7.55 9.55 13.88
C GLU A 37 -7.49 8.02 14.00
N GLU A 38 -6.47 7.37 13.40
CA GLU A 38 -6.28 5.91 13.42
C GLU A 38 -5.30 5.44 14.51
N MET A 39 -4.68 6.38 15.24
CA MET A 39 -3.89 6.10 16.45
C MET A 39 -4.80 5.93 17.67
N GLN A 40 -5.62 4.87 17.68
CA GLN A 40 -6.35 4.49 18.88
C GLN A 40 -5.48 3.54 19.72
N GLU A 41 -5.21 3.91 20.99
CA GLU A 41 -4.53 3.00 21.93
C GLU A 41 -5.35 1.71 22.06
N VAL A 42 -4.80 0.63 21.52
CA VAL A 42 -5.38 -0.70 21.70
C VAL A 42 -5.24 -1.10 23.17
N PRO A 43 -6.31 -1.60 23.81
CA PRO A 43 -6.26 -1.93 25.23
C PRO A 43 -5.30 -3.11 25.46
N SER A 44 -4.72 -3.22 26.66
CA SER A 44 -3.67 -4.21 26.97
C SER A 44 -4.12 -5.67 26.85
N ASN A 45 -5.43 -5.91 26.86
CA ASN A 45 -6.05 -7.21 26.66
C ASN A 45 -6.42 -7.46 25.19
N TRP A 46 -5.97 -6.64 24.24
CA TRP A 46 -6.21 -6.83 22.80
C TRP A 46 -5.23 -7.85 22.20
N PRO A 47 -5.70 -8.77 21.34
CA PRO A 47 -7.11 -9.10 21.07
C PRO A 47 -7.65 -10.05 22.16
N SER A 48 -8.74 -9.67 22.83
CA SER A 48 -9.24 -10.42 24.00
C SER A 48 -9.90 -11.74 23.63
N LYS A 49 -10.44 -11.83 22.41
CA LYS A 49 -11.17 -12.99 21.91
C LYS A 49 -10.60 -13.55 20.62
N GLY A 50 -9.66 -12.86 19.95
CA GLY A 50 -9.14 -13.29 18.63
C GLY A 50 -10.19 -13.34 17.52
N GLU A 51 -11.31 -12.65 17.69
CA GLU A 51 -12.39 -12.51 16.72
C GLU A 51 -12.22 -11.20 15.96
N ILE A 52 -12.35 -11.25 14.63
CA ILE A 52 -12.29 -10.08 13.75
C ILE A 52 -13.64 -9.97 13.03
N VAL A 53 -14.31 -8.85 13.21
CA VAL A 53 -15.57 -8.53 12.52
C VAL A 53 -15.33 -7.33 11.62
N LEU A 54 -15.48 -7.55 10.32
CA LEU A 54 -15.35 -6.57 9.26
C LEU A 54 -16.75 -6.39 8.66
N SER A 55 -17.41 -5.28 8.98
CA SER A 55 -18.76 -4.99 8.53
C SER A 55 -18.74 -3.92 7.44
N GLU A 56 -19.49 -4.17 6.36
CA GLU A 56 -19.66 -3.29 5.21
C GLU A 56 -18.34 -2.85 4.57
N VAL A 57 -17.37 -3.77 4.51
CA VAL A 57 -16.06 -3.45 3.93
C VAL A 57 -16.21 -3.28 2.43
N THR A 58 -15.85 -2.09 1.98
CA THR A 58 -15.79 -1.73 0.56
C THR A 58 -14.34 -1.52 0.15
N ALA A 59 -13.95 -2.07 -0.99
CA ALA A 59 -12.62 -1.85 -1.56
C ALA A 59 -12.73 -1.60 -3.06
N SER A 60 -11.93 -0.67 -3.57
CA SER A 60 -11.77 -0.41 -5.00
C SER A 60 -10.28 -0.31 -5.34
N TYR A 61 -9.91 -0.67 -6.57
CA TYR A 61 -8.52 -0.57 -7.03
C TYR A 61 -8.09 0.88 -7.31
N ALA A 62 -9.05 1.79 -7.50
CA ALA A 62 -8.83 3.23 -7.60
C ALA A 62 -10.05 4.00 -7.09
N LEU A 63 -9.85 5.27 -6.73
CA LEU A 63 -10.89 6.16 -6.20
C LEU A 63 -12.04 6.43 -7.18
N ASP A 64 -11.79 6.28 -8.48
CA ASP A 64 -12.73 6.54 -9.58
C ASP A 64 -13.29 5.25 -10.20
N GLN A 65 -12.93 4.08 -9.68
CA GLN A 65 -13.41 2.79 -10.16
C GLN A 65 -14.58 2.26 -9.33
N SER A 66 -15.40 1.41 -9.94
CA SER A 66 -16.44 0.67 -9.23
C SER A 66 -15.85 -0.16 -8.11
N LEU A 67 -16.61 -0.34 -7.04
CA LEU A 67 -16.24 -1.21 -5.92
C LEU A 67 -15.90 -2.61 -6.42
N ALA A 68 -14.68 -3.06 -6.11
CA ALA A 68 -14.20 -4.40 -6.41
C ALA A 68 -14.63 -5.41 -5.33
N LEU A 69 -14.86 -4.94 -4.11
CA LEU A 69 -15.35 -5.73 -2.99
C LEU A 69 -16.40 -4.91 -2.22
N GLN A 70 -17.52 -5.54 -1.86
CA GLN A 70 -18.49 -5.03 -0.89
C GLN A 70 -19.06 -6.20 -0.09
N GLU A 71 -18.47 -6.52 1.05
CA GLU A 71 -18.77 -7.76 1.78
C GLU A 71 -18.71 -7.59 3.31
N ASN A 72 -19.37 -8.51 4.02
CA ASN A 72 -19.29 -8.66 5.47
C ASN A 72 -18.44 -9.89 5.80
N LEU A 73 -17.35 -9.73 6.56
CA LEU A 73 -16.44 -10.81 6.94
C LEU A 73 -16.35 -10.95 8.46
N THR A 74 -16.73 -12.11 8.97
CA THR A 74 -16.57 -12.47 10.39
C THR A 74 -15.59 -13.64 10.49
N ILE A 75 -14.47 -13.41 11.17
CA ILE A 75 -13.45 -14.42 11.45
C ILE A 75 -13.52 -14.75 12.94
N THR A 76 -13.99 -15.95 13.24
CA THR A 76 -14.03 -16.47 14.62
C THR A 76 -12.64 -16.90 15.07
N ALA A 77 -12.38 -16.77 16.38
CA ALA A 77 -11.15 -17.18 17.03
C ALA A 77 -10.76 -18.63 16.71
N GLY A 78 -9.52 -18.85 16.26
CA GLY A 78 -9.00 -20.18 15.92
C GLY A 78 -9.38 -20.69 14.53
N GLY A 79 -10.06 -19.89 13.70
CA GLY A 79 -10.32 -20.20 12.30
C GLY A 79 -9.03 -20.14 11.46
N LYS A 80 -8.74 -21.22 10.71
CA LYS A 80 -7.69 -21.23 9.69
C LYS A 80 -8.26 -20.62 8.41
N MET A 81 -7.65 -19.54 7.92
CA MET A 81 -7.98 -18.98 6.60
C MET A 81 -7.09 -19.60 5.53
N GLU A 82 -7.68 -20.05 4.44
CA GLU A 82 -6.96 -20.42 3.22
C GLU A 82 -7.43 -19.50 2.10
N PHE A 83 -6.54 -18.64 1.61
CA PHE A 83 -6.81 -17.81 0.43
C PHE A 83 -6.54 -18.64 -0.82
N ALA A 84 -7.60 -19.07 -1.50
CA ALA A 84 -7.47 -19.62 -2.84
C ALA A 84 -7.25 -18.45 -3.81
N ALA A 85 -6.03 -18.30 -4.32
CA ALA A 85 -5.74 -17.36 -5.40
C ALA A 85 -6.46 -17.84 -6.68
N LEU A 86 -7.66 -17.33 -6.93
CA LEU A 86 -8.32 -17.51 -8.21
C LEU A 86 -7.55 -16.63 -9.22
N LEU A 87 -6.71 -17.25 -10.03
CA LEU A 87 -6.12 -16.59 -11.19
C LEU A 87 -7.27 -16.22 -12.14
N ILE A 88 -7.71 -14.97 -12.08
CA ILE A 88 -8.62 -14.42 -13.09
C ILE A 88 -7.79 -14.28 -14.37
N LEU A 89 -7.83 -15.30 -15.22
CA LEU A 89 -7.44 -15.17 -16.62
C LEU A 89 -8.50 -14.32 -17.31
N GLU A 90 -8.24 -13.02 -17.34
CA GLU A 90 -9.00 -12.02 -18.07
C GLU A 90 -8.92 -12.35 -19.58
N ASN A 91 -9.92 -13.06 -20.09
CA ASN A 91 -10.18 -13.19 -21.52
C ASN A 91 -10.93 -11.94 -21.97
N HIS A 92 -10.22 -11.00 -22.57
CA HIS A 92 -10.80 -9.94 -23.39
C HIS A 92 -11.23 -10.51 -24.76
N PRO A 93 -12.49 -10.39 -25.20
CA PRO A 93 -12.84 -10.60 -26.59
C PRO A 93 -12.67 -9.30 -27.40
N SER A 94 -12.03 -9.43 -28.57
CA SER A 94 -11.97 -8.43 -29.65
C SER A 94 -13.25 -8.44 -30.49
#